data_AF-A0AAN0NBQ5-F1
#
_entry.id   AF-A0AAN0NBQ5-F1
#
_cell.length_a   1.000
_cell.length_b   1.000
_cell.length_c   1.000
_cell.angle_alpha   90.00
_cell.angle_beta   90.00
_cell.angle_gamma   90.00
#
_symmetry.space_group_name_H-M   'P 1'
#
loop_
_entity.id
_entity.type
_entity.pdbx_description
1 polymer ?
#
loop_
_entity_poly.entity_id
_entity_poly.type
_entity_poly.pdbx_seq_one_letter_code
_entity_poly.pdbx_strand_id
1 'polypeptide(L)'
;MKIQRLTTTYKTKFDNLHIIPSRLELANVEKAIRNGNEAMHLRLFNIIDGLDGQYNFIFIDCPPIINTLTINVINVVDEIIAPIKIDKGAEKGLLMTIENSLQLLTVIDYISPFDHCSQW
;
A
#
# COMPACT_ATOMS: atom_id res chain seq x y z
N MET A 1 28.97 4.48 -5.40
CA MET A 1 28.30 3.88 -4.21
C MET A 1 27.07 3.13 -4.71
N LYS A 2 27.14 1.80 -4.86
CA LYS A 2 26.02 1.01 -5.40
C LYS A 2 24.88 1.00 -4.37
N ILE A 3 23.80 1.71 -4.65
CA ILE A 3 22.55 1.57 -3.90
C ILE A 3 22.10 0.12 -4.12
N GLN A 4 22.25 -0.73 -3.11
CA GLN A 4 21.70 -2.08 -3.14
C GLN A 4 20.18 -1.96 -3.28
N ARG A 5 19.63 -2.46 -4.38
CA ARG A 5 18.19 -2.51 -4.65
C ARG A 5 17.55 -3.34 -3.53
N LEU A 6 16.72 -2.72 -2.70
CA LEU A 6 16.26 -3.21 -1.39
C LEU A 6 15.13 -4.25 -1.43
N THR A 7 14.87 -4.91 -2.56
CA THR A 7 13.73 -5.83 -2.68
C THR A 7 14.21 -7.28 -2.63
N THR A 8 14.75 -7.71 -1.49
CA THR A 8 15.01 -9.13 -1.26
C THR A 8 13.68 -9.81 -0.97
N THR A 9 13.09 -10.43 -1.98
CA THR A 9 11.95 -11.34 -1.81
C THR A 9 12.45 -12.67 -1.23
N TYR A 10 11.70 -13.25 -0.30
CA TYR A 10 12.04 -14.52 0.33
C TYR A 10 11.13 -15.62 -0.23
N LYS A 11 11.73 -16.72 -0.68
CA LYS A 11 10.96 -17.92 -1.07
C LYS A 11 10.29 -18.52 0.15
N THR A 12 9.03 -18.88 0.01
CA THR A 12 8.34 -19.70 1.01
C THR A 12 8.47 -21.19 0.66
N LYS A 13 7.81 -22.06 1.44
CA LYS A 13 7.71 -23.49 1.12
C LYS A 13 6.80 -23.80 -0.07
N PHE A 14 6.09 -22.79 -0.60
CA PHE A 14 5.22 -22.93 -1.75
C PHE A 14 5.88 -22.27 -2.95
N ASP A 15 5.93 -22.98 -4.09
CA ASP A 15 6.74 -22.58 -5.25
C ASP A 15 6.37 -21.23 -5.85
N ASN A 16 5.09 -20.86 -5.78
CA ASN A 16 4.55 -19.65 -6.40
C ASN A 16 4.27 -18.53 -5.38
N LEU A 17 4.83 -18.64 -4.17
CA LEU A 17 4.62 -17.67 -3.11
C LEU A 17 5.95 -17.18 -2.56
N HIS A 18 6.21 -15.90 -2.78
CA HIS A 18 7.29 -15.17 -2.15
C HIS A 18 6.72 -14.17 -1.13
N ILE A 19 7.54 -13.80 -0.16
CA ILE A 19 7.15 -12.83 0.88
C ILE A 19 8.21 -11.74 1.02
N ILE A 20 7.74 -10.51 1.23
CA ILE A 20 8.53 -9.40 1.73
C ILE A 20 8.08 -9.18 3.18
N PRO A 21 8.87 -9.59 4.18
CA PRO A 21 8.46 -9.48 5.58
C PRO A 21 8.52 -8.01 6.04
N SER A 22 7.58 -7.63 6.90
CA SER A 22 7.69 -6.39 7.66
C SER A 22 8.72 -6.53 8.79
N ARG A 23 9.29 -5.40 9.22
CA ARG A 23 10.18 -5.33 10.39
C ARG A 23 9.78 -4.16 11.28
N LEU A 24 10.19 -4.18 12.54
CA LEU A 24 9.86 -3.13 13.52
C LEU A 24 10.31 -1.74 13.06
N GLU A 25 11.38 -1.67 12.26
CA GLU A 25 11.92 -0.45 11.66
C GLU A 25 10.94 0.25 10.72
N LEU A 26 9.87 -0.42 10.27
CA LEU A 26 8.81 0.19 9.46
C LEU A 26 8.12 1.34 10.20
N ALA A 27 8.05 1.30 11.54
CA ALA A 27 7.55 2.41 12.36
C ALA A 27 8.40 3.68 12.21
N ASN A 28 9.71 3.55 11.97
CA ASN A 28 10.59 4.70 11.71
C ASN A 28 10.40 5.22 10.28
N VAL A 29 10.16 4.32 9.33
CA VAL A 29 9.84 4.67 7.94
C VAL A 29 8.54 5.47 7.88
N GLU A 30 7.50 5.05 8.61
CA GLU A 30 6.24 5.80 8.71
C GLU A 30 6.45 7.24 9.18
N LYS A 31 7.25 7.43 10.24
CA LYS A 31 7.60 8.77 10.74
C LYS A 31 8.37 9.59 9.70
N ALA A 32 9.30 8.95 8.98
CA ALA A 32 10.11 9.60 7.95
C ALA A 32 9.27 10.03 6.75
N ILE A 33 8.27 9.23 6.33
CA ILE A 33 7.36 9.60 5.25
C ILE A 33 6.48 10.76 5.68
N ARG A 34 5.93 10.73 6.90
CA ARG A 34 5.06 11.81 7.42
C ARG A 34 5.77 13.17 7.50
N ASN A 35 7.06 13.17 7.85
CA ASN A 35 7.86 14.39 7.97
C ASN A 35 8.64 14.72 6.69
N GLY A 36 8.47 13.93 5.63
CA GLY A 36 9.20 14.01 4.38
C GLY A 36 8.53 14.92 3.35
N ASN A 37 9.07 14.91 2.13
CA ASN A 37 8.45 15.55 0.98
C ASN A 37 7.46 14.59 0.28
N GLU A 38 6.68 15.12 -0.66
CA GLU A 38 5.64 14.35 -1.37
C GLU A 38 6.17 13.09 -2.06
N ALA A 39 7.42 13.11 -2.53
CA ALA A 39 8.09 11.95 -3.13
C ALA A 39 8.18 10.73 -2.19
N MET A 40 8.13 10.93 -0.87
CA MET A 40 8.08 9.84 0.10
C MET A 40 6.75 9.08 0.08
N HIS A 41 5.67 9.69 -0.42
CA HIS A 41 4.36 9.04 -0.60
C HIS A 41 4.31 8.10 -1.81
N LEU A 42 5.29 8.21 -2.71
CA LEU A 42 5.46 7.36 -3.91
C LEU A 42 6.57 6.31 -3.73
N ARG A 43 7.06 6.12 -2.51
CA ARG A 43 8.24 5.28 -2.28
C ARG A 43 7.94 3.81 -2.57
N LEU A 44 6.74 3.34 -2.22
CA LEU A 44 6.32 1.98 -2.54
C LEU A 44 6.14 1.78 -4.05
N PHE A 45 5.67 2.79 -4.78
CA PHE A 45 5.52 2.74 -6.24
C PHE A 45 6.83 2.36 -6.92
N ASN A 46 7.92 3.05 -6.58
CA ASN A 46 9.24 2.76 -7.14
C ASN A 46 9.76 1.35 -6.82
N ILE A 47 9.28 0.73 -5.74
CA ILE A 47 9.65 -0.65 -5.38
C ILE A 47 8.84 -1.64 -6.21
N ILE A 48 7.52 -1.41 -6.34
CA ILE A 48 6.59 -2.26 -7.07
C ILE A 48 6.86 -2.21 -8.58
N ASP A 49 7.14 -1.04 -9.14
CA ASP A 49 7.55 -0.86 -10.54
C ASP A 49 8.77 -1.74 -10.89
N GLY A 50 9.71 -1.89 -9.95
CA GLY A 50 10.87 -2.78 -10.11
C GLY A 50 10.54 -4.28 -10.08
N LEU A 51 9.32 -4.66 -9.70
CA LEU A 51 8.81 -6.04 -9.69
C LEU A 51 7.87 -6.32 -10.87
N ASP A 52 7.64 -5.34 -11.74
CA ASP A 52 6.75 -5.50 -12.88
C ASP A 52 7.19 -6.67 -13.79
N GLY A 53 6.20 -7.40 -14.29
CA GLY A 53 6.38 -8.63 -15.08
C GLY A 53 6.96 -9.84 -14.34
N GLN A 54 7.34 -9.73 -13.05
CA GLN A 54 7.89 -10.85 -12.27
C GLN A 54 6.83 -11.64 -11.51
N TYR A 55 5.68 -11.02 -11.21
CA TYR A 55 4.58 -11.64 -10.47
C TYR A 55 3.26 -11.34 -11.17
N ASN A 56 2.33 -12.30 -11.17
CA ASN A 56 0.98 -12.08 -11.70
C ASN A 56 0.11 -11.29 -10.73
N PHE A 57 0.37 -11.43 -9.42
CA PHE A 57 -0.37 -10.76 -8.36
C PHE A 57 0.57 -10.36 -7.24
N ILE A 58 0.34 -9.18 -6.66
CA ILE A 58 1.04 -8.68 -5.47
C ILE A 58 -0.02 -8.35 -4.42
N PHE A 59 0.08 -8.98 -3.26
CA PHE A 59 -0.79 -8.70 -2.13
C PHE A 59 -0.05 -7.84 -1.11
N ILE A 60 -0.69 -6.74 -0.68
CA ILE A 60 -0.14 -5.83 0.33
C ILE A 60 -1.07 -5.83 1.54
N ASP A 61 -0.58 -6.35 2.67
CA ASP A 61 -1.30 -6.34 3.93
C ASP A 61 -1.05 -5.00 4.65
N CYS A 62 -2.10 -4.19 4.78
CA CYS A 62 -2.04 -2.89 5.45
C CYS A 62 -2.57 -3.00 6.88
N PRO A 63 -1.98 -2.27 7.85
CA PRO A 63 -2.59 -2.14 9.16
C PRO A 63 -4.01 -1.52 9.02
N PRO A 64 -4.94 -1.83 9.93
CA PRO A 64 -6.33 -1.33 9.87
C PRO A 64 -6.46 0.18 10.08
N ILE A 65 -5.37 0.84 10.48
CA ILE A 65 -5.30 2.28 10.69
C ILE A 65 -4.80 2.93 9.42
N ILE A 66 -5.49 3.99 8.99
CA ILE A 66 -5.03 4.81 7.88
C ILE A 66 -3.92 5.72 8.36
N ASN A 67 -2.73 5.49 7.82
CA ASN A 67 -1.58 6.31 8.07
C ASN A 67 -0.79 6.53 6.77
N THR A 68 0.41 7.09 6.90
CA THR A 68 1.24 7.44 5.75
C THR A 68 1.77 6.22 4.98
N LEU A 69 1.77 5.02 5.60
CA LEU A 69 2.04 3.77 4.89
C LEU A 69 0.84 3.37 4.03
N THR A 70 -0.39 3.48 4.58
CA THR A 70 -1.62 3.22 3.81
C THR A 70 -1.71 4.10 2.56
N ILE A 71 -1.31 5.37 2.65
CA ILE A 71 -1.24 6.28 1.49
C ILE A 71 -0.27 5.75 0.42
N ASN A 72 0.91 5.26 0.83
CA ASN A 72 1.88 4.66 -0.11
C ASN A 72 1.32 3.42 -0.80
N VAL A 73 0.50 2.62 -0.09
CA VAL A 73 -0.13 1.43 -0.67
C VAL A 73 -1.21 1.80 -1.66
N ILE A 74 -2.05 2.76 -1.31
CA ILE A 74 -3.15 3.20 -2.17
C ILE A 74 -2.66 3.76 -3.52
N ASN A 75 -1.49 4.41 -3.53
CA ASN A 75 -0.87 4.91 -4.77
C ASN A 75 -0.37 3.80 -5.73
N VAL A 76 -0.40 2.52 -5.34
CA VAL A 76 0.18 1.41 -6.13
C VAL A 76 -0.75 0.24 -6.35
N VAL A 77 -1.90 0.19 -5.67
CA VAL A 77 -2.82 -0.95 -5.74
C VAL A 77 -3.87 -0.73 -6.81
N ASP A 78 -4.11 -1.77 -7.60
CA ASP A 78 -5.20 -1.78 -8.59
C ASP A 78 -6.56 -2.02 -7.91
N GLU A 79 -6.58 -2.86 -6.86
CA GLU A 79 -7.79 -3.24 -6.15
C GLU A 79 -7.57 -3.24 -4.63
N ILE A 80 -8.60 -2.87 -3.87
CA ILE A 80 -8.62 -2.88 -2.40
C ILE A 80 -9.70 -3.84 -1.91
N ILE A 81 -9.29 -4.78 -1.06
CA ILE A 81 -10.20 -5.73 -0.40
C ILE A 81 -10.31 -5.35 1.08
N ALA A 82 -11.51 -4.97 1.52
CA ALA A 82 -11.81 -4.67 2.91
C ALA A 82 -12.70 -5.79 3.52
N PRO A 83 -12.14 -6.77 4.25
CA PRO A 83 -12.92 -7.84 4.85
C PRO A 83 -13.80 -7.31 5.98
N ILE A 84 -15.09 -7.67 5.97
CA ILE A 84 -16.08 -7.23 6.97
C ILE A 84 -16.65 -8.44 7.70
N LYS A 85 -16.66 -8.38 9.04
CA LYS A 85 -17.39 -9.31 9.89
C LYS A 85 -18.74 -8.70 10.25
N ILE A 86 -19.83 -9.42 9.97
CA ILE A 86 -21.19 -8.97 10.29
C ILE A 86 -21.54 -9.41 11.72
N ASP A 87 -21.60 -8.45 12.64
CA ASP A 87 -22.06 -8.62 14.02
C ASP A 87 -22.89 -7.41 14.51
N LYS A 88 -23.38 -7.46 15.76
CA LYS A 88 -24.14 -6.34 16.34
C LYS A 88 -23.23 -5.12 16.52
N GLY A 89 -23.36 -4.14 15.63
CA GLY A 89 -22.53 -2.94 15.58
C GLY A 89 -21.67 -2.83 14.31
N ALA A 90 -21.64 -3.88 13.49
CA ALA A 90 -20.90 -3.90 12.22
C ALA A 90 -21.33 -2.81 11.22
N GLU A 91 -22.57 -2.35 11.28
CA GLU A 91 -23.05 -1.24 10.45
C GLU A 91 -22.25 0.05 10.68
N LYS A 92 -21.88 0.33 11.94
CA LYS A 92 -21.13 1.54 12.30
C LYS A 92 -19.65 1.43 11.94
N GLY A 93 -19.08 0.23 12.10
CA GLY A 93 -17.72 -0.07 11.64
C GLY A 93 -17.59 -0.04 10.12
N LEU A 94 -18.61 -0.55 9.41
CA LEU A 94 -18.71 -0.52 7.95
C LEU A 94 -18.74 0.92 7.43
N LEU A 95 -19.62 1.76 7.98
CA LEU A 95 -19.71 3.17 7.57
C LEU A 95 -18.35 3.87 7.76
N MET A 96 -17.70 3.65 8.90
CA MET A 96 -16.40 4.25 9.20
C MET A 96 -15.29 3.75 8.25
N THR A 97 -15.24 2.45 7.94
CA THR A 97 -14.26 1.90 6.98
C THR A 97 -14.48 2.43 5.56
N ILE A 98 -15.74 2.52 5.12
CA ILE A 98 -16.08 3.08 3.80
C ILE A 98 -15.77 4.57 3.77
N GLU A 99 -16.24 5.36 4.72
CA GLU A 99 -15.99 6.82 4.79
C GLU A 99 -14.50 7.12 4.77
N ASN A 100 -13.73 6.40 5.58
CA ASN A 100 -12.29 6.55 5.64
C ASN A 100 -11.59 6.15 4.33
N SER A 101 -12.07 5.12 3.63
CA SER A 101 -11.51 4.69 2.33
C SER A 101 -11.90 5.66 1.20
N LEU A 102 -13.11 6.20 1.21
CA LEU A 102 -13.58 7.21 0.26
C LEU A 102 -12.87 8.56 0.45
N GLN A 103 -12.60 8.97 1.69
CA GLN A 103 -11.77 10.13 1.98
C GLN A 103 -10.38 9.99 1.35
N LEU A 104 -9.83 8.78 1.29
CA LEU A 104 -8.54 8.54 0.65
C LEU A 104 -8.61 8.66 -0.87
N LEU A 105 -9.69 8.20 -1.52
CA LEU A 105 -9.89 8.44 -2.96
C LEU A 105 -9.92 9.95 -3.27
N THR A 106 -10.60 10.76 -2.44
CA THR A 106 -10.61 12.22 -2.61
C THR A 106 -9.25 12.89 -2.39
N VAL A 107 -8.38 12.28 -1.56
CA VAL A 107 -7.00 12.75 -1.34
C VAL A 107 -6.10 12.36 -2.52
N ILE A 108 -6.31 11.20 -3.14
CA ILE A 108 -5.60 10.81 -4.38
C ILE A 108 -5.94 11.80 -5.51
N ASP A 109 -7.22 12.13 -5.70
CA ASP A 109 -7.65 13.12 -6.72
C ASP A 109 -7.00 14.50 -6.49
N TYR A 110 -6.68 14.83 -5.24
CA TYR A 110 -6.03 16.08 -4.85
C TYR A 110 -4.50 16.07 -5.03
N ILE A 111 -3.84 14.93 -4.77
CA ILE A 111 -2.37 14.80 -4.76
C ILE A 111 -1.83 14.29 -6.11
N SER A 112 -2.61 13.54 -6.87
CA SER A 112 -2.26 13.02 -8.19
C SER A 112 -3.35 13.41 -9.21
N PRO A 113 -3.21 14.54 -9.92
CA PRO A 113 -4.09 14.86 -11.04
C PRO A 113 -3.84 13.95 -12.27
N PHE A 114 -3.04 12.90 -12.14
CA PHE A 114 -2.72 11.97 -13.21
C PHE A 114 -3.68 10.79 -13.22
N ASP A 115 -4.59 10.82 -14.19
CA ASP A 115 -5.38 9.69 -14.69
C ASP A 115 -4.45 8.56 -15.13
N HIS A 116 -4.06 7.68 -14.21
CA HIS A 116 -3.33 6.45 -14.53
C HIS A 116 -4.20 5.34 -15.12
N CYS A 117 -5.51 5.59 -15.29
CA CYS A 117 -6.44 4.62 -15.88
C CYS A 117 -6.43 4.59 -17.43
N SER A 118 -5.63 5.44 -18.10
CA SER A 118 -5.72 5.61 -19.56
C SER A 118 -4.61 4.92 -20.39
N GLN A 119 -3.63 4.23 -19.80
CA GLN A 119 -2.48 3.69 -20.55
C GLN A 119 -1.96 2.32 -20.05
N TRP A 120 -2.87 1.39 -19.80
CA TRP A 120 -2.56 -0.05 -19.83
C TRP A 120 -3.36 -0.72 -20.95
#